data_AF-A0A5C6A0U3-F1
#
_entry.id   AF-A0A5C6A0U3-F1
#
_cell.length_a   1.000
_cell.length_b   1.000
_cell.length_c   1.000
_cell.angle_alpha   90.00
_cell.angle_beta   90.00
_cell.angle_gamma   90.00
#
_symmetry.space_group_name_H-M   'P 1'
#
loop_
_entity.id
_entity.type
_entity.pdbx_description
1 polymer ?
#
loop_
_entity_poly.entity_id
_entity_poly.type
_entity_poly.pdbx_seq_one_letter_code
_entity_poly.pdbx_strand_id
1 'polypeptide(L)'
;MVSLVRGHRDLIVYQKSFTAGKRIFELSKSFPREEMYSLTDQVRRSSRSVSANIAEAWRKRRYEKSFCNALSTSEGEAAETQVWIDYAAAHGYLDNETADAATDYYEQIICMLVAMQSQSNQWCQFSEKAQAKHSTKLKETEVAYHFANEPIHIDQEALLNPPPNV
;
A
#
# COMPACT_ATOMS: atom_id res chain seq x y z
N MET A 1 13.09 -13.61 -6.39
CA MET A 1 12.83 -14.23 -7.72
C MET A 1 12.01 -13.23 -8.50
N VAL A 2 12.46 -12.83 -9.69
CA VAL A 2 11.73 -11.84 -10.50
C VAL A 2 10.34 -12.37 -10.88
N SER A 3 9.31 -11.62 -10.51
CA SER A 3 7.89 -11.98 -10.71
C SER A 3 7.23 -11.07 -11.74
N LEU A 4 6.29 -11.60 -12.52
CA LEU A 4 5.48 -10.81 -13.45
C LEU A 4 4.32 -10.16 -12.70
N VAL A 5 4.32 -8.84 -12.61
CA VAL A 5 3.28 -8.05 -11.94
C VAL A 5 2.40 -7.40 -13.00
N ARG A 6 1.15 -7.84 -13.12
CA ARG A 6 0.16 -7.32 -14.08
C ARG A 6 -0.68 -6.20 -13.48
N GLY A 7 -0.91 -6.27 -12.17
CA GLY A 7 -1.74 -5.33 -11.43
C GLY A 7 -1.29 -5.17 -9.99
N HIS A 8 -1.88 -4.20 -9.29
CA HIS A 8 -1.66 -4.00 -7.86
C HIS A 8 -1.94 -5.26 -7.02
N ARG A 9 -2.86 -6.14 -7.46
CA ARG A 9 -3.17 -7.40 -6.78
C ARG A 9 -1.99 -8.38 -6.74
N ASP A 10 -1.04 -8.23 -7.66
CA ASP A 10 0.18 -9.05 -7.70
C ASP A 10 1.29 -8.45 -6.81
N LEU A 11 1.08 -7.27 -6.22
CA LEU A 11 2.05 -6.65 -5.30
C LEU A 11 1.98 -7.33 -3.94
N ILE A 12 3.13 -7.75 -3.41
CA ILE A 12 3.19 -8.37 -2.07
C ILE A 12 2.71 -7.38 -1.00
N VAL A 13 3.10 -6.10 -1.09
CA VAL A 13 2.68 -5.06 -0.14
C VAL A 13 1.16 -4.81 -0.18
N TYR A 14 0.53 -4.95 -1.36
CA TYR A 14 -0.93 -4.89 -1.48
C TYR A 14 -1.60 -6.08 -0.80
N GLN A 15 -1.11 -7.31 -1.03
CA GLN A 15 -1.68 -8.51 -0.43
C GLN A 15 -1.57 -8.47 1.10
N LYS A 16 -0.43 -8.02 1.62
CA LYS A 16 -0.20 -7.82 3.05
C LYS A 16 -1.11 -6.76 3.63
N SER A 17 -1.19 -5.56 3.04
CA SER A 17 -2.09 -4.49 3.52
C SER A 17 -3.58 -4.86 3.46
N PHE A 18 -4.01 -5.57 2.41
CA PHE A 18 -5.39 -6.06 2.33
C PHE A 18 -5.69 -7.09 3.44
N THR A 19 -4.73 -7.96 3.73
CA THR A 19 -4.81 -8.93 4.82
C THR A 19 -4.85 -8.24 6.19
N ALA A 20 -4.03 -7.20 6.39
CA ALA A 20 -4.04 -6.36 7.59
C ALA A 20 -5.41 -5.70 7.80
N GLY A 21 -5.98 -5.07 6.76
CA GLY A 21 -7.30 -4.44 6.84
C GLY A 21 -8.43 -5.43 7.16
N LYS A 22 -8.34 -6.68 6.66
CA LYS A 22 -9.26 -7.75 7.08
C LYS A 22 -9.09 -8.10 8.55
N ARG A 23 -7.85 -8.21 9.03
CA ARG A 23 -7.56 -8.52 10.44
C ARG A 23 -8.09 -7.43 11.37
N ILE A 24 -7.88 -6.16 11.04
CA ILE A 24 -8.44 -5.02 11.78
C ILE A 24 -9.97 -5.05 11.82
N PHE A 25 -10.61 -5.37 10.69
CA PHE A 25 -12.06 -5.53 10.67
C PHE A 25 -12.53 -6.62 11.64
N GLU A 26 -11.84 -7.77 11.71
CA GLU A 26 -12.17 -8.84 12.64
C GLU A 26 -11.91 -8.46 14.10
N LEU A 27 -10.76 -7.83 14.40
CA LEU A 27 -10.42 -7.35 15.74
C LEU A 27 -11.44 -6.33 16.26
N SER A 28 -11.80 -5.35 15.44
CA SER A 28 -12.77 -4.31 15.81
C SER A 28 -14.20 -4.80 16.05
N LYS A 29 -14.51 -6.09 15.83
CA LYS A 29 -15.82 -6.65 16.21
C LYS A 29 -15.96 -6.83 17.72
N SER A 30 -14.85 -6.89 18.47
CA SER A 30 -14.88 -6.97 19.94
C SER A 30 -15.06 -5.61 20.62
N PHE A 31 -14.97 -4.51 19.88
CA PHE A 31 -15.01 -3.17 20.45
C PHE A 31 -16.41 -2.84 20.99
N PRO A 32 -16.52 -1.99 22.03
CA PRO A 32 -17.81 -1.57 22.56
C PRO A 32 -18.68 -0.92 21.48
N ARG A 33 -20.01 -1.05 21.62
CA ARG A 33 -20.97 -0.52 20.63
C ARG A 33 -20.91 1.01 20.53
N GLU A 34 -20.54 1.67 21.63
CA GLU A 34 -20.34 3.10 21.75
C GLU A 34 -19.22 3.61 20.82
N GLU A 35 -18.24 2.78 20.49
CA GLU A 35 -17.12 3.12 19.59
C GLU A 35 -17.44 2.94 18.10
N MET A 36 -18.65 2.49 17.75
CA MET A 36 -19.01 2.12 16.39
C MET A 36 -18.80 3.26 15.38
N TYR A 37 -19.09 4.50 15.77
CA TYR A 37 -18.90 5.72 14.95
C TYR A 37 -17.69 6.55 15.38
N SER A 38 -16.82 5.98 16.20
CA SER A 38 -15.61 6.60 16.74
C SER A 38 -14.42 5.71 16.38
N LEU A 39 -13.79 5.04 17.33
CA LEU A 39 -12.56 4.27 17.11
C LEU A 39 -12.76 3.16 16.08
N THR A 40 -13.91 2.48 16.09
CA THR A 40 -14.22 1.39 15.14
C THR A 40 -14.22 1.88 13.70
N ASP A 41 -14.81 3.06 13.45
CA ASP A 41 -14.88 3.62 12.09
C ASP A 41 -13.50 4.10 11.63
N GLN A 42 -12.78 4.81 12.51
CA GLN A 42 -11.46 5.35 12.19
C GLN A 42 -10.44 4.26 11.85
N VAL A 43 -10.32 3.21 12.69
CA VAL A 43 -9.38 2.11 12.45
C VAL A 43 -9.74 1.32 11.19
N ARG A 44 -11.03 1.17 10.88
CA ARG A 44 -11.47 0.46 9.66
C ARG A 44 -11.24 1.26 8.40
N ARG A 45 -11.41 2.58 8.44
CA ARG A 45 -11.18 3.44 7.28
C ARG A 45 -9.71 3.55 6.95
N SER A 46 -8.87 3.91 7.93
CA SER A 46 -7.42 4.03 7.77
C SER A 46 -6.81 2.71 7.26
N SER A 47 -7.12 1.59 7.92
CA SER A 47 -6.59 0.27 7.55
C SER A 47 -6.92 -0.16 6.11
N ARG A 48 -8.13 0.15 5.62
CA ARG A 48 -8.54 -0.15 4.23
C ARG A 48 -7.92 0.82 3.23
N SER A 49 -7.75 2.08 3.63
CA SER A 49 -7.15 3.15 2.84
C SER A 49 -5.72 2.79 2.40
N VAL A 50 -4.94 2.09 3.22
CA VAL A 50 -3.60 1.59 2.86
C VAL A 50 -3.63 0.81 1.54
N SER A 51 -4.43 -0.26 1.46
CA SER A 51 -4.52 -1.09 0.25
C SER A 51 -5.11 -0.34 -0.96
N ALA A 52 -6.01 0.61 -0.71
CA ALA A 52 -6.61 1.45 -1.75
C ALA A 52 -5.57 2.41 -2.36
N ASN A 53 -4.77 3.06 -1.52
CA ASN A 53 -3.69 3.96 -1.95
C ASN A 53 -2.57 3.21 -2.68
N ILE A 54 -2.24 1.97 -2.29
CA ILE A 54 -1.30 1.12 -3.06
C ILE A 54 -1.85 0.83 -4.46
N ALA A 55 -3.14 0.53 -4.59
CA ALA A 55 -3.77 0.32 -5.88
C ALA A 55 -3.76 1.59 -6.75
N GLU A 56 -3.96 2.75 -6.13
CA GLU A 56 -3.86 4.06 -6.78
C GLU A 56 -2.43 4.38 -7.21
N ALA A 57 -1.44 4.14 -6.35
CA ALA A 57 -0.02 4.28 -6.66
C ALA A 57 0.32 3.46 -7.92
N TRP A 58 -0.04 2.17 -7.94
CA TRP A 58 0.17 1.33 -9.12
C TRP A 58 -0.39 1.94 -10.41
N ARG A 59 -1.58 2.56 -10.36
CA ARG A 59 -2.18 3.26 -11.51
C ARG A 59 -1.44 4.53 -11.90
N LYS A 60 -0.80 5.21 -10.94
CA LYS A 60 -0.05 6.46 -11.11
C LYS A 60 1.41 6.27 -11.49
N ARG A 61 1.95 5.05 -11.53
CA ARG A 61 3.37 4.74 -11.85
C ARG A 61 3.92 5.36 -13.14
N ARG A 62 3.04 5.77 -14.08
CA ARG A 62 3.39 6.60 -15.26
C ARG A 62 4.16 7.88 -14.91
N TYR A 63 3.91 8.42 -13.73
CA TYR A 63 4.54 9.63 -13.23
C TYR A 63 5.11 9.32 -11.86
N GLU A 64 6.43 9.17 -11.78
CA GLU A 64 7.14 8.75 -10.57
C GLU A 64 6.78 9.60 -9.35
N LYS A 65 6.69 10.93 -9.49
CA LYS A 65 6.26 11.82 -8.42
C LYS A 65 4.84 11.51 -7.90
N SER A 66 3.89 11.22 -8.80
CA SER A 66 2.51 10.89 -8.43
C SER A 66 2.39 9.50 -7.82
N PHE A 67 3.26 8.57 -8.24
CA PHE A 67 3.40 7.24 -7.66
C PHE A 67 3.91 7.32 -6.22
N CYS A 68 5.04 7.99 -6.00
CA CYS A 68 5.60 8.17 -4.66
C CYS A 68 4.62 8.89 -3.75
N ASN A 69 3.97 9.96 -4.20
CA ASN A 69 2.98 10.67 -3.39
C ASN A 69 1.82 9.77 -2.92
N ALA A 70 1.32 8.87 -3.78
CA ALA A 70 0.28 7.92 -3.39
C ALA A 70 0.80 6.84 -2.42
N LEU A 71 2.06 6.42 -2.54
CA LEU A 71 2.70 5.55 -1.54
C LEU A 71 2.87 6.26 -0.19
N SER A 72 3.27 7.53 -0.18
CA SER A 72 3.38 8.32 1.07
C SER A 72 2.01 8.50 1.74
N THR A 73 0.93 8.67 0.96
CA THR A 73 -0.44 8.64 1.52
C THR A 73 -0.75 7.27 2.14
N SER A 74 -0.41 6.17 1.46
CA SER A 74 -0.59 4.82 2.02
C SER A 74 0.19 4.59 3.31
N GLU A 75 1.39 5.16 3.41
CA GLU A 75 2.26 5.11 4.59
C GLU A 75 1.64 5.87 5.76
N GLY A 76 1.15 7.09 5.52
CA GLY A 76 0.44 7.87 6.53
C GLY A 76 -0.80 7.16 7.07
N GLU A 77 -1.57 6.49 6.21
CA GLU A 77 -2.75 5.70 6.60
C GLU A 77 -2.38 4.46 7.43
N ALA A 78 -1.22 3.86 7.17
CA ALA A 78 -0.70 2.75 7.96
C ALA A 78 -0.29 3.21 9.37
N ALA A 79 0.41 4.34 9.46
CA ALA A 79 0.78 4.96 10.74
C ALA A 79 -0.46 5.41 11.52
N GLU A 80 -1.45 6.00 10.85
CA GLU A 80 -2.74 6.35 11.47
C GLU A 80 -3.44 5.09 12.02
N THR A 81 -3.40 3.97 11.29
CA THR A 81 -3.95 2.70 11.78
C THR A 81 -3.26 2.24 13.07
N GLN A 82 -1.93 2.36 13.18
CA GLN A 82 -1.18 2.04 14.40
C GLN A 82 -1.65 2.89 15.59
N VAL A 83 -1.86 4.20 15.40
CA VAL A 83 -2.39 5.08 16.45
C VAL A 83 -3.75 4.60 16.96
N TRP A 84 -4.64 4.15 16.07
CA TRP A 84 -5.95 3.63 16.49
C TRP A 84 -5.87 2.27 17.18
N ILE A 85 -4.87 1.45 16.86
CA ILE A 85 -4.56 0.22 17.60
C ILE A 85 -4.08 0.57 19.01
N ASP A 86 -3.22 1.56 19.17
CA ASP A 86 -2.73 2.02 20.48
C ASP A 86 -3.87 2.49 21.38
N TYR A 87 -4.82 3.27 20.84
CA TYR A 87 -6.02 3.67 21.59
C TYR A 87 -6.87 2.46 21.98
N ALA A 88 -7.05 1.48 21.08
CA ALA A 88 -7.82 0.28 21.39
C ALA A 88 -7.18 -0.52 22.54
N ALA A 89 -5.85 -0.64 22.56
CA ALA A 89 -5.12 -1.27 23.65
C ALA A 89 -5.20 -0.48 24.96
N ALA A 90 -5.00 0.84 24.90
CA ALA A 90 -5.06 1.73 26.07
C ALA A 90 -6.44 1.72 26.74
N HIS A 91 -7.51 1.54 25.98
CA HIS A 91 -8.88 1.38 26.49
C HIS A 91 -9.22 -0.06 26.89
N GLY A 92 -8.31 -1.02 26.68
CA GLY A 92 -8.52 -2.43 27.01
C GLY A 92 -9.46 -3.18 26.06
N TYR A 93 -9.69 -2.66 24.85
CA TYR A 93 -10.50 -3.30 23.82
C TYR A 93 -9.71 -4.38 23.05
N LEU A 94 -8.38 -4.27 23.09
CA LEU A 94 -7.42 -5.28 22.66
C LEU A 94 -6.45 -5.56 23.80
N ASP A 95 -6.01 -6.81 23.93
CA ASP A 95 -4.85 -7.14 24.76
C ASP A 95 -3.55 -6.68 24.07
N ASN A 96 -2.51 -6.46 24.87
CA ASN A 96 -1.24 -5.92 24.37
C ASN A 96 -0.58 -6.85 23.35
N GLU A 97 -0.63 -8.17 23.51
CA GLU A 97 -0.02 -9.11 22.56
C GLU A 97 -0.68 -9.00 21.18
N THR A 98 -2.02 -8.93 21.14
CA THR A 98 -2.77 -8.72 19.91
C THR A 98 -2.49 -7.35 19.28
N ALA A 99 -2.39 -6.29 20.10
CA ALA A 99 -2.10 -4.94 19.65
C ALA A 99 -0.68 -4.84 19.04
N ASP A 100 0.34 -5.32 19.77
CA ASP A 100 1.74 -5.33 19.33
C ASP A 100 1.88 -6.10 18.01
N ALA A 101 1.29 -7.30 17.92
CA ALA A 101 1.33 -8.09 16.69
C ALA A 101 0.66 -7.39 15.49
N ALA A 102 -0.41 -6.62 15.73
CA ALA A 102 -1.06 -5.84 14.67
C ALA A 102 -0.20 -4.63 14.26
N THR A 103 0.38 -3.93 15.24
CA THR A 103 1.27 -2.78 15.02
C THR A 103 2.53 -3.18 14.27
N ASP A 104 3.19 -4.27 14.66
CA ASP A 104 4.37 -4.82 13.98
C ASP A 104 4.08 -5.22 12.53
N TYR A 105 2.87 -5.73 12.27
CA TYR A 105 2.46 -6.08 10.91
C TYR A 105 2.27 -4.84 10.02
N TYR A 106 1.76 -3.74 10.59
CA TYR A 106 1.70 -2.45 9.90
C TYR A 106 3.08 -1.82 9.73
N GLU A 107 3.99 -2.00 10.69
CA GLU A 107 5.38 -1.55 10.58
C GLU A 107 6.09 -2.21 9.38
N GLN A 108 5.92 -3.52 9.23
CA GLN A 108 6.42 -4.22 8.03
C GLN A 108 5.86 -3.64 6.72
N ILE A 109 4.57 -3.29 6.69
CA ILE A 109 3.95 -2.66 5.52
C ILE A 109 4.57 -1.28 5.27
N ILE A 110 4.79 -0.48 6.30
CA ILE A 110 5.46 0.82 6.20
C ILE A 110 6.85 0.65 5.60
N CYS A 111 7.68 -0.24 6.13
CA CYS A 111 9.03 -0.46 5.59
C CYS A 111 8.99 -0.93 4.12
N MET A 112 8.01 -1.77 3.75
CA MET A 112 7.80 -2.16 2.34
C MET A 112 7.46 -0.96 1.44
N LEU A 113 6.59 -0.06 1.91
CA LEU A 113 6.19 1.15 1.17
C LEU A 113 7.37 2.10 0.99
N VAL A 114 8.15 2.34 2.04
CA VAL A 114 9.34 3.20 1.97
C VAL A 114 10.40 2.58 1.04
N ALA A 115 10.64 1.27 1.13
CA ALA A 115 11.54 0.58 0.21
C ALA A 115 11.07 0.69 -1.25
N MET A 116 9.77 0.54 -1.50
CA MET A 116 9.17 0.72 -2.83
C MET A 116 9.34 2.16 -3.35
N GLN A 117 9.20 3.16 -2.48
CA GLN A 117 9.45 4.59 -2.80
C GLN A 117 10.93 4.83 -3.13
N SER A 118 11.86 4.30 -2.34
CA SER A 118 13.31 4.46 -2.56
C SER A 118 13.80 3.84 -3.88
N GLN A 119 13.05 2.86 -4.39
CA GLN A 119 13.31 2.13 -5.63
C GLN A 119 12.31 2.48 -6.74
N SER A 120 11.66 3.64 -6.66
CA SER A 120 10.57 4.07 -7.54
C SER A 120 10.89 3.96 -9.03
N ASN A 121 12.15 4.16 -9.41
CA ASN A 121 12.64 4.00 -10.78
C ASN A 121 12.45 2.59 -11.35
N GLN A 122 12.45 1.54 -10.51
CA GLN A 122 12.20 0.15 -10.93
C GLN A 122 10.71 -0.11 -11.19
N TRP A 123 9.84 0.58 -10.47
CA TRP A 123 8.37 0.45 -10.58
C TRP A 123 7.79 1.32 -11.69
N CYS A 124 8.47 2.42 -12.00
CA CYS A 124 8.07 3.42 -12.99
C CYS A 124 8.84 3.25 -14.31
N GLN A 125 9.33 2.04 -14.63
CA GLN A 125 9.99 1.78 -15.91
C GLN A 125 8.98 1.82 -17.06
N PHE A 126 9.28 2.61 -18.08
CA PHE A 126 8.54 2.65 -19.34
C PHE A 126 9.48 2.31 -20.49
N SER A 127 9.03 1.45 -21.41
CA SER A 127 9.83 1.12 -22.59
C SER A 127 10.05 2.37 -23.46
N GLU A 128 11.21 2.51 -24.10
CA GLU A 128 11.49 3.60 -25.07
C GLU A 128 10.44 3.68 -26.20
N LYS A 129 9.77 2.56 -26.51
CA LYS A 129 8.63 2.52 -27.46
C LYS A 129 7.44 3.36 -26.99
N ALA A 130 7.28 3.55 -25.68
CA ALA A 130 6.26 4.41 -25.10
C ALA A 130 6.50 5.89 -25.37
N GLN A 131 7.77 6.30 -25.23
CA GLN A 131 8.24 7.65 -25.52
C GLN A 131 8.23 7.92 -27.02
N ALA A 132 8.58 6.92 -27.85
CA ALA A 132 8.50 7.00 -29.32
C ALA A 132 7.06 7.05 -29.87
N LYS A 133 6.08 6.39 -29.23
CA LYS A 133 4.65 6.45 -29.61
C LYS A 133 3.99 7.79 -29.32
N HIS A 134 4.58 8.64 -28.47
CA HIS A 134 4.18 10.05 -28.34
C HIS A 134 4.32 10.81 -29.67
N SER A 135 5.14 10.29 -30.61
CA SER A 135 5.32 10.82 -31.96
C SER A 135 4.36 10.23 -33.01
N THR A 136 3.55 9.20 -32.70
CA THR A 136 2.70 8.52 -33.70
C THR A 136 1.24 8.41 -33.28
N LYS A 137 0.37 9.24 -33.90
CA LYS A 137 -1.09 9.14 -34.20
C LYS A 137 -2.06 8.25 -33.38
N LEU A 138 -1.73 7.77 -32.19
CA LEU A 138 -2.68 7.15 -31.25
C LEU A 138 -3.26 8.25 -30.35
N LYS A 139 -4.53 8.12 -29.95
CA LYS A 139 -5.14 9.07 -29.00
C LYS A 139 -4.38 8.95 -27.67
N GLU A 140 -3.96 10.07 -27.09
CA GLU A 140 -3.20 10.14 -25.82
C GLU A 140 -3.82 9.28 -24.71
N THR A 141 -5.14 9.13 -24.70
CA THR A 141 -5.90 8.33 -23.74
C THR A 141 -5.69 6.82 -23.87
N GLU A 142 -5.61 6.27 -25.08
CA GLU A 142 -5.33 4.83 -25.32
C GLU A 142 -3.90 4.50 -24.93
N VAL A 143 -2.98 5.39 -25.29
CA VAL A 143 -1.56 5.31 -24.97
C VAL A 143 -1.36 5.29 -23.45
N ALA A 144 -1.98 6.22 -22.74
CA ALA A 144 -1.93 6.28 -21.28
C ALA A 144 -2.56 5.05 -20.60
N TYR A 145 -3.66 4.50 -21.14
CA TYR A 145 -4.30 3.31 -20.58
C TYR A 145 -3.42 2.08 -20.70
N HIS A 146 -2.81 1.84 -21.86
CA HIS A 146 -1.88 0.73 -22.03
C HIS A 146 -0.69 0.85 -21.08
N PHE A 147 -0.08 2.03 -20.92
CA PHE A 147 1.07 2.20 -20.02
C PHE A 147 0.78 1.97 -18.54
N ALA A 148 -0.39 2.39 -18.03
CA ALA A 148 -0.75 2.08 -16.64
C ALA A 148 -1.12 0.61 -16.40
N ASN A 149 -1.20 -0.20 -17.45
CA ASN A 149 -1.55 -1.62 -17.37
C ASN A 149 -0.46 -2.53 -17.91
N GLU A 150 0.67 -2.00 -18.39
CA GLU A 150 1.78 -2.82 -18.88
C GLU A 150 2.40 -3.62 -17.71
N PRO A 151 2.43 -4.96 -17.80
CA PRO A 151 3.07 -5.76 -16.78
C PRO A 151 4.56 -5.45 -16.67
N ILE A 152 5.11 -5.53 -15.46
CA ILE A 152 6.55 -5.39 -15.22
C ILE A 152 7.11 -6.67 -14.61
N HIS A 153 8.38 -6.93 -14.89
CA HIS A 153 9.14 -7.99 -14.23
C HIS A 153 9.95 -7.37 -13.11
N ILE A 154 9.63 -7.67 -11.86
CA ILE A 154 10.31 -7.09 -10.69
C ILE A 154 10.50 -8.13 -9.59
N ASP A 155 11.65 -8.06 -8.91
CA ASP A 155 11.89 -8.84 -7.70
C ASP A 155 11.28 -8.11 -6.51
N GLN A 156 10.22 -8.68 -5.95
CA GLN A 156 9.51 -8.08 -4.82
C GLN A 156 10.08 -8.52 -3.47
N GLU A 157 11.00 -9.50 -3.44
CA GLU A 157 11.60 -10.02 -2.21
C GLU A 157 12.40 -8.96 -1.45
N ALA A 158 12.97 -7.99 -2.19
CA ALA A 158 13.67 -6.84 -1.60
C ALA A 158 12.76 -5.98 -0.71
N LEU A 159 11.44 -6.04 -0.91
CA LEU A 159 10.49 -5.34 -0.03
C LEU A 159 10.32 -6.04 1.32
N LEU A 160 10.48 -7.38 1.37
CA LEU A 160 10.28 -8.15 2.60
C LEU A 160 11.42 -7.99 3.60
N ASN A 161 12.61 -7.59 3.14
CA ASN A 161 13.79 -7.35 3.96
C ASN A 161 14.42 -6.01 3.55
N PRO A 162 13.78 -4.87 3.88
CA PRO A 162 14.33 -3.57 3.54
C PRO A 162 15.66 -3.38 4.28
N PRO A 163 16.69 -2.78 3.64
CA PRO A 163 17.97 -2.58 4.29
C PRO A 163 17.78 -1.71 5.55
N PRO A 164 18.58 -1.92 6.61
CA PRO A 164 18.34 -1.35 7.94
C PRO A 164 18.37 0.18 8.05
N ASN A 165 18.58 0.90 6.94
CA ASN A 165 18.74 2.36 6.88
C ASN A 165 17.88 3.01 5.79
N VAL A 166 16.66 2.50 5.53
CA VAL A 166 15.64 3.25 4.79
C VAL A 166 14.74 3.97 5.77
#